data_AF-A0A973GX48-F1
#
_entry.id   AF-A0A973GX48-F1
#
_cell.length_a   1.000
_cell.length_b   1.000
_cell.length_c   1.000
_cell.angle_alpha   90.00
_cell.angle_beta   90.00
_cell.angle_gamma   90.00
#
_symmetry.space_group_name_H-M   'P 1'
#
loop_
_entity.id
_entity.type
_entity.pdbx_description
1 polymer ?
#
loop_
_entity_poly.entity_id
_entity_poly.type
_entity_poly.pdbx_seq_one_letter_code
_entity_poly.pdbx_strand_id
1 'polypeptide(L)'
;MKKIIHLTVFLAIISALAGGILGFVNQITAPIIAEKKIAAVKASLQEIFPGATDFAEITIEENDVVINAYEATDAGYAFNVSVQGYKDVIEFIVGFDLNGKIAGLKMNYVNDTPGLGTKVGEPEFINSIINKS
;
A
#
# COMPACT_ATOMS: atom_id res chain seq x y z
N MET A 1 -40.40 -26.00 -19.33
CA MET A 1 -39.01 -26.50 -19.46
C MET A 1 -38.20 -25.72 -20.50
N LYS A 2 -38.59 -25.63 -21.78
CA LYS A 2 -37.82 -24.92 -22.84
C LYS A 2 -37.49 -23.45 -22.53
N LYS A 3 -38.42 -22.67 -21.95
CA LYS A 3 -38.19 -21.27 -21.56
C LYS A 3 -37.16 -21.12 -20.43
N ILE A 4 -37.17 -22.04 -19.46
CA ILE A 4 -36.22 -22.03 -18.34
C ILE A 4 -34.81 -22.32 -18.87
N ILE A 5 -34.67 -23.35 -19.70
CA ILE A 5 -33.38 -23.70 -20.34
C ILE A 5 -32.85 -22.53 -21.20
N HIS A 6 -33.73 -21.86 -21.97
CA HIS A 6 -33.34 -20.70 -22.76
C HIS A 6 -32.81 -19.54 -21.91
N LEU A 7 -33.52 -19.20 -20.82
CA LEU A 7 -33.08 -18.14 -19.90
C LEU A 7 -31.77 -18.48 -19.19
N THR A 8 -31.59 -19.72 -18.75
CA THR A 8 -30.35 -20.18 -18.11
C THR A 8 -29.16 -20.09 -19.08
N VAL A 9 -29.32 -20.55 -20.32
CA VAL A 9 -28.26 -20.48 -21.34
C VAL A 9 -27.96 -19.03 -21.72
N PHE A 10 -28.99 -18.20 -21.88
CA PHE A 10 -28.82 -16.78 -22.20
C PHE A 10 -28.06 -16.03 -21.10
N LEU A 11 -28.41 -16.26 -19.83
CA LEU A 11 -27.69 -15.66 -18.70
C LEU A 11 -26.25 -16.18 -18.63
N ALA A 12 -26.02 -17.48 -18.81
CA ALA A 12 -24.68 -18.06 -18.79
C ALA A 12 -23.77 -17.46 -19.86
N ILE A 13 -24.29 -17.21 -21.07
CA ILE A 13 -23.54 -16.58 -22.16
C ILE A 13 -23.15 -15.14 -21.79
N ILE A 14 -24.10 -14.35 -21.27
CA ILE A 14 -23.82 -12.95 -20.89
C ILE A 14 -22.85 -12.88 -19.72
N SER A 15 -22.99 -13.76 -18.71
CA SER A 15 -22.05 -13.85 -17.60
C SER A 15 -20.64 -14.25 -18.06
N ALA A 16 -20.53 -15.21 -18.99
CA ALA A 16 -19.25 -15.61 -19.57
C ALA A 16 -18.60 -14.47 -20.37
N LEU A 17 -19.39 -13.71 -21.14
CA LEU A 17 -18.93 -12.51 -21.85
C LEU A 17 -18.43 -11.44 -20.88
N ALA A 18 -19.21 -11.10 -19.86
CA ALA A 18 -18.86 -10.09 -18.88
C ALA A 18 -17.59 -10.49 -18.08
N GLY A 19 -17.54 -11.73 -17.61
CA GLY A 19 -16.38 -12.28 -16.91
C GLY A 19 -15.14 -12.35 -17.80
N GLY A 20 -15.30 -12.71 -19.07
CA GLY A 20 -14.22 -12.75 -20.05
C GLY A 20 -13.62 -11.37 -20.33
N ILE A 21 -14.47 -10.36 -20.55
CA ILE A 21 -14.02 -8.97 -20.76
C ILE A 21 -13.31 -8.45 -19.51
N LEU A 22 -13.89 -8.65 -18.33
CA LEU A 22 -13.29 -8.21 -17.06
C LEU A 22 -11.94 -8.90 -16.80
N GLY A 23 -11.85 -10.21 -17.07
CA GLY A 23 -10.62 -10.98 -16.93
C GLY A 23 -9.51 -10.49 -17.86
N PHE A 24 -9.84 -10.19 -19.12
CA PHE A 24 -8.90 -9.64 -20.09
C PHE A 24 -8.38 -8.26 -19.67
N VAL A 25 -9.28 -7.35 -19.28
CA VAL A 25 -8.90 -6.02 -18.77
C VAL A 25 -8.02 -6.14 -17.54
N ASN A 26 -8.35 -7.04 -16.61
CA ASN A 26 -7.56 -7.29 -15.42
C ASN A 26 -6.15 -7.80 -15.75
N GLN A 27 -6.00 -8.71 -16.72
CA GLN A 27 -4.68 -9.21 -17.14
C GLN A 27 -3.76 -8.10 -17.68
N ILE A 28 -4.31 -7.14 -18.43
CA ILE A 28 -3.53 -6.01 -18.94
C ILE A 28 -3.23 -4.99 -17.83
N THR A 29 -4.18 -4.79 -16.91
CA THR A 29 -4.09 -3.73 -15.89
C THR A 29 -3.24 -4.15 -14.69
N ALA A 30 -3.23 -5.43 -14.32
CA ALA A 30 -2.47 -5.98 -13.20
C ALA A 30 -0.97 -5.60 -13.19
N PRO A 31 -0.19 -5.78 -14.28
CA PRO A 31 1.23 -5.42 -14.29
C PRO A 31 1.43 -3.90 -14.14
N ILE A 32 0.57 -3.10 -14.76
CA ILE A 32 0.63 -1.63 -14.66
C ILE A 32 0.37 -1.18 -13.22
N ILE A 33 -0.60 -1.78 -12.53
CA ILE A 33 -0.87 -1.49 -11.10
C ILE A 33 0.35 -1.86 -10.25
N ALA A 34 0.98 -3.01 -10.52
CA ALA A 34 2.16 -3.44 -9.77
C ALA A 34 3.32 -2.44 -9.93
N GLU A 35 3.62 -2.01 -11.16
CA GLU A 35 4.67 -1.03 -11.43
C GLU A 35 4.35 0.33 -10.79
N LYS A 36 3.09 0.79 -10.86
CA LYS A 36 2.64 2.02 -10.21
C LYS A 36 2.75 1.95 -8.69
N LYS A 37 2.46 0.80 -8.08
CA LYS A 37 2.65 0.59 -6.64
C LYS A 37 4.12 0.70 -6.26
N ILE A 38 5.03 0.04 -6.99
CA ILE A 38 6.48 0.13 -6.74
C ILE A 38 6.96 1.59 -6.88
N ALA A 39 6.52 2.29 -7.93
CA ALA A 39 6.87 3.68 -8.13
C ALA A 39 6.34 4.61 -7.01
N ALA A 40 5.12 4.36 -6.52
CA ALA A 40 4.53 5.11 -5.41
C ALA A 40 5.27 4.86 -4.08
N VAL A 41 5.67 3.61 -3.82
CA VAL A 41 6.50 3.27 -2.65
C VAL A 41 7.85 3.97 -2.77
N LYS A 42 8.53 3.87 -3.92
CA LYS A 42 9.83 4.55 -4.12
C LYS A 42 9.72 6.08 -3.96
N ALA A 43 8.64 6.70 -4.47
CA ALA A 43 8.39 8.13 -4.27
C ALA A 43 8.21 8.47 -2.78
N SER A 44 7.48 7.63 -2.03
CA SER A 44 7.28 7.79 -0.59
C SER A 44 8.59 7.65 0.19
N LEU A 45 9.44 6.69 -0.20
CA LEU A 45 10.77 6.51 0.39
C LEU A 45 11.69 7.70 0.09
N GLN A 46 11.62 8.27 -1.12
CA GLN A 46 12.37 9.48 -1.47
C GLN A 46 11.91 10.70 -0.67
N GLU A 47 10.62 10.82 -0.36
CA GLU A 47 10.11 11.88 0.52
C GLU A 47 10.63 11.76 1.95
N ILE A 48 10.73 10.52 2.46
CA ILE A 48 11.23 10.25 3.82
C ILE A 48 12.76 10.40 3.89
N PHE A 49 13.48 9.93 2.86
CA PHE A 49 14.94 9.96 2.78
C PHE A 49 15.40 10.73 1.54
N PRO A 50 15.32 12.07 1.54
CA PRO A 50 15.66 12.89 0.36
C PRO A 50 17.13 12.77 -0.08
N GLY A 51 18.03 12.32 0.81
CA GLY A 51 19.44 12.11 0.54
C GLY A 51 19.83 10.68 0.15
N ALA A 52 18.91 9.71 0.16
CA ALA A 52 19.22 8.33 -0.21
C ALA A 52 19.41 8.20 -1.73
N THR A 53 20.42 7.43 -2.12
CA THR A 53 20.79 7.20 -3.53
C THR A 53 20.10 5.97 -4.11
N ASP A 54 19.82 4.98 -3.27
CA ASP A 54 19.17 3.74 -3.67
C ASP A 54 18.28 3.17 -2.55
N PHE A 55 17.26 2.43 -2.97
CA PHE A 55 16.30 1.77 -2.09
C PHE A 55 16.20 0.29 -2.45
N ALA A 56 16.56 -0.58 -1.53
CA ALA A 56 16.48 -2.04 -1.70
C ALA A 56 15.41 -2.62 -0.77
N GLU A 57 14.58 -3.53 -1.28
CA GLU A 57 13.65 -4.28 -0.44
C GLU A 57 14.40 -5.36 0.35
N ILE A 58 14.18 -5.42 1.66
CA ILE A 58 14.81 -6.39 2.56
C ILE A 58 13.78 -7.46 2.92
N THR A 59 14.20 -8.72 2.89
CA THR A 59 13.38 -9.82 3.40
C THR A 59 13.39 -9.78 4.93
N ILE A 60 12.21 -9.65 5.51
CA ILE A 60 11.97 -9.75 6.95
C ILE A 60 11.28 -11.09 7.25
N GLU A 61 11.44 -11.57 8.48
CA GLU A 61 10.61 -12.68 8.96
C GLU A 61 9.15 -12.27 8.97
N GLU A 62 8.27 -13.23 8.69
CA GLU A 62 6.83 -12.99 8.62
C GLU A 62 6.34 -12.40 9.95
N ASN A 63 5.73 -11.23 9.87
CA ASN A 63 5.30 -10.45 11.02
C ASN A 63 3.87 -9.95 10.78
N ASP A 64 3.01 -10.03 11.80
CA ASP A 64 1.60 -9.63 11.68
C ASP A 64 1.41 -8.13 11.42
N VAL A 65 2.44 -7.32 11.72
CA VAL A 65 2.38 -5.85 11.69
C VAL A 65 3.22 -5.26 10.55
N VAL A 66 4.37 -5.86 10.25
CA VAL A 66 5.28 -5.35 9.20
C VAL A 66 5.07 -6.13 7.91
N ILE A 67 4.58 -5.44 6.88
CA ILE A 67 4.31 -6.03 5.56
C ILE A 67 5.63 -6.25 4.80
N ASN A 68 6.46 -5.21 4.73
CA ASN A 68 7.79 -5.27 4.11
C ASN A 68 8.70 -4.15 4.63
N ALA A 69 10.00 -4.31 4.39
CA ALA A 69 11.03 -3.37 4.81
C ALA A 69 11.91 -2.96 3.63
N TYR A 70 12.45 -1.75 3.71
CA TYR A 70 13.33 -1.18 2.69
C TYR A 70 14.58 -0.61 3.35
N GLU A 71 15.74 -0.86 2.77
CA GLU A 71 16.98 -0.19 3.08
C GLU A 71 17.11 1.05 2.20
N ALA A 72 17.33 2.20 2.82
CA ALA A 72 17.71 3.43 2.15
C ALA A 72 19.23 3.58 2.32
N THR A 73 19.99 3.38 1.23
CA THR A 73 21.46 3.34 1.26
C THR A 73 22.02 4.61 1.90
N ASP A 74 22.87 4.44 2.93
CA ASP A 74 23.50 5.50 3.73
C ASP A 74 22.52 6.46 4.46
N ALA A 75 21.23 6.15 4.48
CA ALA A 75 20.20 7.02 5.06
C ALA A 75 19.41 6.36 6.20
N GLY A 76 19.13 5.05 6.10
CA GLY A 76 18.42 4.32 7.15
C GLY A 76 17.53 3.19 6.64
N TYR A 77 16.48 2.88 7.41
CA TYR A 77 15.54 1.77 7.13
C TYR A 77 14.10 2.26 7.14
N ALA A 78 13.28 1.78 6.21
CA ALA A 78 11.85 2.03 6.17
C ALA A 78 11.07 0.73 6.40
N PHE A 79 9.96 0.83 7.11
CA PHE A 79 9.06 -0.29 7.36
C PHE A 79 7.66 0.10 6.91
N ASN A 80 7.07 -0.72 6.05
CA ASN A 80 5.66 -0.63 5.72
C ASN A 80 4.87 -1.42 6.75
N VAL A 81 4.01 -0.73 7.47
CA VAL A 81 3.33 -1.23 8.65
C VAL A 81 1.84 -1.20 8.40
N SER A 82 1.15 -2.29 8.75
CA SER A 82 -0.30 -2.38 8.77
C SER A 82 -0.77 -2.60 10.20
N VAL A 83 -1.67 -1.72 10.65
CA VAL A 83 -2.27 -1.81 11.98
C VAL A 83 -3.77 -1.68 11.89
N GLN A 84 -4.48 -2.35 12.80
CA GLN A 84 -5.92 -2.23 12.92
C GLN A 84 -6.28 -0.82 13.43
N GLY A 85 -6.93 -0.01 12.58
CA GLY A 85 -7.58 1.23 12.96
C GLY A 85 -8.96 0.99 13.59
N TYR A 86 -9.74 2.05 13.77
CA TYR A 86 -11.04 1.93 14.44
C TYR A 86 -12.08 1.20 13.57
N LYS A 87 -12.15 1.58 12.29
CA LYS A 87 -13.09 0.99 11.33
C LYS A 87 -12.43 -0.06 10.42
N ASP A 88 -11.18 0.17 10.03
CA ASP A 88 -10.45 -0.61 9.04
C ASP A 88 -8.95 -0.54 9.32
N VAL A 89 -8.15 -1.30 8.59
CA VAL A 89 -6.69 -1.24 8.67
C VAL A 89 -6.15 0.08 8.15
N ILE A 90 -5.02 0.49 8.74
CA ILE A 90 -4.26 1.67 8.36
C ILE A 90 -2.87 1.20 7.95
N GLU A 91 -2.45 1.53 6.73
CA GLU A 91 -1.13 1.20 6.23
C GLU A 91 -0.30 2.47 6.04
N PHE A 92 0.93 2.45 6.56
CA PHE A 92 1.87 3.56 6.44
C PHE A 92 3.31 3.06 6.40
N ILE A 93 4.17 3.84 5.77
CA ILE A 93 5.62 3.66 5.78
C ILE A 93 6.19 4.57 6.85
N VAL A 94 6.96 4.00 7.78
CA VAL A 94 7.76 4.74 8.74
C VAL A 94 9.24 4.54 8.43
N GLY A 95 10.00 5.63 8.36
CA GLY A 95 11.45 5.60 8.18
C GLY A 95 12.19 5.91 9.46
N PHE A 96 13.25 5.16 9.71
CA PHE A 96 14.22 5.38 10.77
C PHE A 96 15.59 5.71 10.17
N ASP A 97 16.27 6.70 10.72
CA ASP A 97 17.65 7.02 10.36
C ASP A 97 18.64 5.98 10.94
N LEU A 98 19.92 6.08 10.57
CA LEU A 98 20.98 5.21 11.08
C LEU A 98 21.22 5.34 12.61
N ASN A 99 20.66 6.36 13.26
CA ASN A 99 20.72 6.55 14.71
C ASN A 99 19.48 5.99 15.44
N GLY A 100 18.55 5.35 14.71
CA GLY A 100 17.31 4.83 15.25
C GLY A 100 16.23 5.87 15.53
N LYS A 101 16.37 7.09 15.00
CA LYS A 101 15.37 8.15 15.11
C LYS A 101 14.39 8.11 13.94
N ILE A 102 13.15 8.50 14.17
CA ILE A 102 12.14 8.60 13.10
C ILE A 102 12.56 9.72 12.12
N ALA A 103 12.86 9.34 10.89
CA ALA A 103 13.16 10.23 9.77
C ALA A 103 11.89 10.80 9.14
N GLY A 104 10.81 10.01 9.10
CA GLY A 104 9.53 10.43 8.56
C GLY A 104 8.47 9.34 8.54
N LEU A 105 7.23 9.73 8.19
CA LEU A 105 6.09 8.83 8.06
C LEU A 105 5.27 9.23 6.83
N LYS A 106 4.84 8.25 6.04
CA LYS A 106 3.96 8.45 4.89
C LYS A 106 2.81 7.46 4.91
N MET A 107 1.59 7.96 4.76
CA MET A 107 0.40 7.11 4.66
C MET A 107 0.29 6.47 3.28
N ASN A 108 0.10 5.14 3.25
CA ASN A 108 -0.16 4.38 2.03
C ASN A 108 -1.66 4.15 1.82
N TYR A 109 -2.36 3.79 2.90
CA TYR A 109 -3.78 3.47 2.86
C TYR A 109 -4.47 3.89 4.17
N VAL A 110 -5.62 4.54 4.04
CA VAL A 110 -6.51 4.84 5.15
C VAL A 110 -7.96 4.78 4.68
N ASN A 111 -8.76 3.96 5.35
CA ASN A 111 -10.20 3.84 5.11
C ASN A 111 -11.00 3.99 6.41
N ASP A 112 -10.52 4.86 7.29
CA ASP A 112 -11.14 5.17 8.58
C ASP A 112 -12.05 6.42 8.50
N THR A 113 -12.65 6.80 9.61
CA THR A 113 -13.47 8.01 9.72
C THR A 113 -12.64 9.26 9.39
N PRO A 114 -13.05 10.06 8.38
CA PRO A 114 -12.36 11.31 8.05
C PRO A 114 -12.26 12.25 9.25
N GLY A 115 -11.08 12.81 9.48
CA GLY A 115 -10.81 13.74 10.59
C GLY A 115 -10.51 13.07 11.94
N LEU A 116 -10.53 11.74 12.03
CA LEU A 116 -10.04 10.98 13.19
C LEU A 116 -8.83 10.12 12.78
N GLY A 117 -9.07 9.05 12.02
CA GLY A 117 -8.00 8.13 11.59
C GLY A 117 -7.06 8.72 10.53
N THR A 118 -7.49 9.78 9.84
CA THR A 118 -6.65 10.48 8.85
C THR A 118 -5.60 11.40 9.48
N LYS A 119 -5.72 11.74 10.76
CA LYS A 119 -4.82 12.68 11.46
C LYS A 119 -3.38 12.19 11.54
N VAL A 120 -3.18 10.87 11.49
CA VAL A 120 -1.84 10.26 11.51
C VAL A 120 -1.04 10.64 10.25
N GLY A 121 -1.71 10.93 9.13
CA GLY A 121 -1.09 11.41 7.91
C GLY A 121 -0.96 12.93 7.80
N GLU A 122 -1.41 13.69 8.80
CA GLU A 122 -1.36 15.15 8.75
C GLU A 122 0.06 15.65 9.09
N PRO A 123 0.53 16.74 8.43
CA PRO A 123 1.86 17.27 8.68
C PRO A 123 2.11 17.64 10.15
N GLU A 124 1.07 18.08 10.87
CA GLU A 124 1.18 18.40 12.30
C GLU A 124 1.62 17.19 13.13
N PHE A 125 1.02 16.02 12.88
CA PHE A 125 1.39 14.79 13.59
C PHE A 125 2.76 14.31 13.15
N ILE A 126 3.02 14.25 11.84
CA ILE A 126 4.29 13.78 11.28
C ILE A 126 5.45 14.61 11.85
N ASN A 127 5.35 15.93 11.83
CA ASN A 127 6.38 16.81 12.39
C ASN A 127 6.60 16.64 13.89
N SER A 128 5.58 16.17 14.63
CA SER A 128 5.68 15.93 16.08
C SER A 128 6.44 14.66 16.46
N ILE A 129 6.58 13.71 15.52
CA ILE A 129 7.25 12.42 15.73
C ILE A 129 8.66 12.36 15.13
N ILE A 130 8.98 13.23 14.16
CA ILE A 130 10.33 13.33 13.59
C ILE A 130 11.37 13.54 14.72
N ASN A 131 12.52 12.87 14.61
CA ASN A 131 13.64 12.85 15.57
C ASN A 131 13.39 12.18 16.93
N LYS A 132 12.19 11.62 17.16
CA LYS A 132 11.93 10.78 18.34
C LYS A 132 12.49 9.37 18.14
N SER A 133 12.74 8.71 19.26
CA SER A 133 13.31 7.36 19.39
C SER A 133 12.47 6.55 20.37
#